data_AF-A0A8J4EBA8-F1
#
_entry.id   AF-A0A8J4EBA8-F1
#
_cell.length_a   1.000
_cell.length_b   1.000
_cell.length_c   1.000
_cell.angle_alpha   90.00
_cell.angle_beta   90.00
_cell.angle_gamma   90.00
#
_symmetry.space_group_name_H-M   'P 1'
#
loop_
_entity.id
_entity.type
_entity.pdbx_description
1 polymer ?
#
loop_
_entity_poly.entity_id
_entity_poly.type
_entity_poly.pdbx_seq_one_letter_code
_entity_poly.pdbx_strand_id
1 'polypeptide(L)'
;MPVDTVLHSTAVTAGFEIAMLLRCARTGSGRHGRTVMEFSREAAACRLTTLLDGLALDAHRDEYVAGGWHRYEVHRVVSTGLSDWPLSRAWSSGYERLCGSTGYQSGRQRQHRADLAEAAWRAAVLCGGTRRRGGPLAVRVSDADLGLILVRAARVLDAPVSLRSRAGRYTVEATKGSAEVTLRQLAAS
;
A
#
# COMPACT_ATOMS: atom_id res chain seq x y z
N MET A 1 0.95 0.42 31.15
CA MET A 1 2.01 1.38 30.79
C MET A 1 1.87 1.69 29.31
N PRO A 2 1.44 2.88 28.87
CA PRO A 2 1.43 3.17 27.45
C PRO A 2 2.88 3.43 27.06
N VAL A 3 3.47 2.50 26.34
CA VAL A 3 4.74 2.76 25.66
C VAL A 3 4.40 3.68 24.50
N ASP A 4 4.49 4.99 24.72
CA ASP A 4 4.70 5.95 23.63
C ASP A 4 6.13 5.69 23.12
N THR A 5 6.31 4.54 22.49
CA THR A 5 7.49 4.27 21.69
C THR A 5 7.41 5.30 20.59
N VAL A 6 8.36 6.24 20.58
CA VAL A 6 8.71 6.97 19.36
C VAL A 6 8.95 5.89 18.31
N LEU A 7 7.92 5.61 17.50
CA LEU A 7 8.04 4.64 16.42
C LEU A 7 9.20 5.15 15.58
N HIS A 8 10.27 4.36 15.52
CA HIS A 8 11.41 4.67 14.66
C HIS A 8 10.84 4.97 13.27
N SER A 9 11.41 5.96 12.58
CA SER A 9 10.91 6.44 11.28
C SER A 9 10.62 5.29 10.30
N THR A 10 11.43 4.23 10.37
CA THR A 10 11.31 2.97 9.62
C THR A 10 10.08 2.15 10.03
N ALA A 11 9.80 2.01 11.33
CA ALA A 11 8.62 1.33 11.84
C ALA A 11 7.32 2.05 11.45
N VAL A 12 7.33 3.40 11.42
CA VAL A 12 6.19 4.18 10.91
C VAL A 12 5.97 3.90 9.42
N THR A 13 7.03 3.93 8.60
CA THR A 13 6.93 3.64 7.16
C THR A 13 6.45 2.21 6.91
N ALA A 14 7.00 1.21 7.61
CA ALA A 14 6.60 -0.18 7.49
C ALA A 14 5.14 -0.38 7.91
N GLY A 15 4.72 0.17 9.06
CA GLY A 15 3.34 0.12 9.52
C GLY A 15 2.36 0.81 8.56
N PHE A 16 2.77 1.93 7.97
CA PHE A 16 2.00 2.63 6.94
C PHE A 16 1.90 1.80 5.65
N GLU A 17 2.98 1.15 5.21
CA GLU A 17 2.99 0.27 4.04
C GLU A 17 2.05 -0.93 4.24
N ILE A 18 2.11 -1.58 5.40
CA ILE A 18 1.18 -2.66 5.78
C ILE A 18 -0.26 -2.14 5.73
N ALA A 19 -0.52 -0.97 6.32
CA ALA A 19 -1.84 -0.36 6.34
C ALA A 19 -2.38 -0.03 4.93
N MET A 20 -1.50 0.35 4.00
CA MET A 20 -1.80 0.55 2.59
C MET A 20 -2.06 -0.79 1.88
N LEU A 21 -1.22 -1.81 2.07
CA LEU A 21 -1.42 -3.16 1.50
C LEU A 21 -2.79 -3.73 1.87
N LEU A 22 -3.17 -3.66 3.14
CA LEU A 22 -4.46 -4.17 3.62
C LEU A 22 -5.66 -3.37 3.10
N ARG A 23 -5.49 -2.08 2.85
CA ARG A 23 -6.52 -1.24 2.22
C ARG A 23 -6.64 -1.50 0.72
N CYS A 24 -5.52 -1.60 0.01
CA CYS A 24 -5.50 -1.91 -1.41
C CYS A 24 -6.00 -3.34 -1.68
N ALA A 25 -5.68 -4.31 -0.83
CA ALA A 25 -6.16 -5.69 -0.96
C ALA A 25 -7.68 -5.81 -0.81
N ARG A 26 -8.35 -4.93 -0.05
CA ARG A 26 -9.83 -4.86 0.03
C ARG A 26 -10.50 -4.51 -1.31
N THR A 27 -9.74 -4.01 -2.28
CA THR A 27 -10.25 -3.73 -3.64
C THR A 27 -10.18 -4.94 -4.56
N GLY A 28 -9.32 -5.90 -4.21
CA GLY A 28 -9.32 -7.25 -4.76
C GLY A 28 -10.33 -8.12 -4.00
N SER A 29 -10.64 -9.29 -4.55
CA SER A 29 -11.57 -10.28 -3.97
C SER A 29 -11.15 -10.87 -2.60
N GLY A 30 -10.13 -10.30 -1.93
CA GLY A 30 -9.55 -10.84 -0.72
C GLY A 30 -10.40 -10.57 0.52
N ARG A 31 -10.67 -11.61 1.31
CA ARG A 31 -11.31 -11.47 2.61
C ARG A 31 -10.24 -11.17 3.66
N HIS A 32 -10.48 -10.14 4.47
CA HIS A 32 -9.55 -9.73 5.54
C HIS A 32 -10.22 -9.97 6.89
N GLY A 33 -9.69 -10.92 7.65
CA GLY A 33 -9.92 -11.07 9.09
C GLY A 33 -8.75 -10.48 9.88
N ARG A 34 -8.94 -10.20 11.17
CA ARG A 34 -7.90 -9.60 12.04
C ARG A 34 -6.55 -10.34 12.02
N THR A 35 -6.58 -11.64 11.73
CA THR A 35 -5.41 -12.52 11.70
C THR A 35 -5.14 -13.15 10.34
N VAL A 36 -6.01 -12.95 9.35
CA VAL A 36 -5.94 -13.63 8.04
C VAL A 36 -6.17 -12.61 6.94
N MET A 37 -5.19 -12.45 6.07
CA MET A 37 -5.15 -11.41 5.03
C MET A 37 -4.95 -12.08 3.68
N GLU A 38 -5.84 -11.82 2.74
CA GLU A 38 -5.84 -12.49 1.43
C GLU A 38 -5.53 -11.52 0.29
N PHE A 39 -4.66 -11.95 -0.61
CA PHE A 39 -4.20 -11.20 -1.77
C PHE A 39 -4.43 -12.01 -3.03
N SER A 40 -4.82 -11.32 -4.11
CA SER A 40 -4.93 -11.91 -5.45
C SER A 40 -3.59 -11.99 -6.19
N ARG A 41 -2.50 -11.53 -5.56
CA ARG A 41 -1.16 -11.48 -6.15
C ARG A 41 -0.12 -11.88 -5.13
N GLU A 42 0.75 -12.81 -5.53
CA GLU A 42 1.83 -13.33 -4.69
C GLU A 42 2.73 -12.21 -4.14
N ALA A 43 3.13 -11.28 -5.02
CA ALA A 43 4.07 -10.22 -4.66
C ALA A 43 3.57 -9.32 -3.52
N ALA A 44 2.25 -9.10 -3.41
CA ALA A 44 1.66 -8.35 -2.30
C ALA A 44 1.71 -9.14 -0.99
N ALA A 45 1.44 -10.45 -1.04
CA ALA A 45 1.55 -11.33 0.11
C ALA A 45 3.01 -11.45 0.59
N CYS A 46 3.97 -11.65 -0.32
CA CYS A 46 5.40 -11.67 0.01
C CYS A 46 5.83 -10.40 0.72
N ARG A 47 5.46 -9.24 0.16
CA ARG A 47 5.84 -7.95 0.74
C ARG A 47 5.27 -7.76 2.13
N LEU A 48 4.01 -8.16 2.35
CA LEU A 48 3.42 -8.14 3.69
C LEU A 48 4.23 -9.01 4.66
N THR A 49 4.53 -10.26 4.30
CA THR A 49 5.34 -11.17 5.14
C THR A 49 6.69 -10.55 5.49
N THR A 50 7.43 -10.02 4.50
CA THR A 50 8.72 -9.36 4.73
C THR A 50 8.64 -8.17 5.70
N LEU A 51 7.57 -7.36 5.61
CA LEU A 51 7.37 -6.23 6.52
C LEU A 51 7.04 -6.70 7.94
N LEU A 52 6.30 -7.80 8.09
CA LEU A 52 5.97 -8.38 9.39
C LEU A 52 7.20 -9.02 10.04
N ASP A 53 7.99 -9.76 9.28
CA ASP A 53 9.27 -10.33 9.74
C ASP A 53 10.22 -9.23 10.21
N GLY A 54 10.31 -8.12 9.46
CA GLY A 54 11.11 -6.95 9.83
C GLY A 54 10.65 -6.23 11.10
N LEU A 55 9.39 -6.43 11.50
CA LEU A 55 8.83 -5.95 12.77
C LEU A 55 8.85 -7.03 13.87
N ALA A 56 9.50 -8.17 13.60
CA ALA A 56 9.51 -9.35 14.48
C ALA A 56 8.10 -9.84 14.86
N LEU A 57 7.18 -9.78 13.89
CA LEU A 57 5.83 -10.32 14.03
C LEU A 57 5.72 -11.62 13.25
N ASP A 58 5.32 -12.69 13.93
CA ASP A 58 5.13 -14.00 13.29
C ASP A 58 4.07 -13.90 12.19
N ALA A 59 4.46 -14.27 10.97
CA ALA A 59 3.61 -14.34 9.81
C ALA A 59 3.86 -15.62 9.03
N HIS A 60 2.79 -16.32 8.66
CA HIS A 60 2.84 -17.47 7.77
C HIS A 60 2.14 -17.18 6.47
N ARG A 61 2.67 -17.69 5.36
CA ARG A 61 2.07 -17.53 4.03
C ARG A 61 1.60 -18.88 3.51
N ASP A 62 0.32 -18.94 3.18
CA ASP A 62 -0.32 -20.07 2.52
C ASP A 62 -0.77 -19.67 1.11
N GLU A 63 -0.85 -20.65 0.22
CA GLU A 63 -1.44 -20.47 -1.11
C GLU A 63 -2.50 -21.53 -1.36
N TYR A 64 -3.63 -21.11 -1.93
CA TYR A 64 -4.66 -22.03 -2.37
C TYR A 64 -5.40 -21.50 -3.59
N VAL A 65 -5.95 -22.41 -4.38
CA VAL A 65 -6.80 -22.06 -5.53
C VAL A 65 -8.24 -21.92 -5.05
N ALA A 66 -8.85 -20.79 -5.36
CA ALA A 66 -10.26 -20.52 -5.05
C ALA A 66 -11.07 -20.28 -6.33
N GLY A 67 -12.39 -20.35 -6.19
CA GLY A 67 -13.34 -20.17 -7.29
C GLY A 67 -13.81 -21.48 -7.93
N GLY A 68 -15.04 -21.46 -8.45
CA GLY A 68 -15.66 -22.61 -9.13
C GLY A 68 -15.22 -22.69 -10.59
N TRP A 69 -15.97 -22.03 -11.47
CA TRP A 69 -15.71 -22.03 -12.92
C TRP A 69 -14.49 -21.18 -13.32
N HIS A 70 -14.24 -20.08 -12.61
CA HIS A 70 -13.03 -19.29 -12.74
C HIS A 70 -12.13 -19.54 -11.54
N ARG A 71 -11.06 -20.30 -11.76
CA ARG A 71 -10.03 -20.56 -10.75
C ARG A 71 -9.10 -19.35 -10.66
N TYR A 72 -8.84 -18.90 -9.44
CA TYR A 72 -7.87 -17.86 -9.15
C TYR A 72 -7.02 -18.28 -7.95
N GLU A 73 -5.73 -17.98 -8.03
CA GLU A 73 -4.79 -18.17 -6.93
C GLU A 73 -5.06 -17.12 -5.84
N VAL A 74 -5.12 -17.58 -4.59
CA VAL A 74 -5.24 -16.74 -3.41
C VAL A 74 -4.00 -16.97 -2.56
N HIS A 75 -3.32 -15.88 -2.26
CA HIS A 75 -2.17 -15.87 -1.37
C HIS A 75 -2.63 -15.31 -0.04
N ARG A 76 -2.63 -16.17 0.99
CA ARG A 76 -3.06 -15.86 2.33
C ARG A 76 -1.85 -15.61 3.21
N VAL A 77 -1.89 -14.56 4.02
CA VAL A 77 -0.94 -14.29 5.09
C VAL A 77 -1.70 -14.37 6.42
N VAL A 78 -1.20 -15.19 7.33
CA VAL A 78 -1.73 -15.35 8.69
C VAL A 78 -0.74 -14.74 9.65
N SER A 79 -1.18 -13.81 10.51
CA SER A 79 -0.35 -13.24 11.58
C SER A 79 -1.15 -13.11 12.86
N THR A 80 -0.54 -13.51 13.97
CA THR A 80 -1.13 -13.50 15.31
C THR A 80 -0.79 -12.23 16.10
N GLY A 81 0.23 -11.49 15.68
CA GLY A 81 0.73 -10.29 16.37
C GLY A 81 0.17 -8.96 15.86
N LEU A 82 -0.61 -8.97 14.77
CA LEU A 82 -1.11 -7.74 14.15
C LEU A 82 -2.31 -7.19 14.92
N SER A 83 -2.08 -6.13 15.69
CA SER A 83 -3.16 -5.40 16.37
C SER A 83 -3.63 -4.20 15.53
N ASP A 84 -4.92 -3.91 15.61
CA ASP A 84 -5.57 -2.86 14.80
C ASP A 84 -5.14 -1.45 15.23
N TRP A 85 -4.79 -1.27 16.51
CA TRP A 85 -4.45 0.03 17.07
C TRP A 85 -3.09 0.58 16.59
N PRO A 86 -1.95 -0.16 16.64
CA PRO A 86 -0.69 0.31 16.09
C PRO A 86 -0.77 0.58 14.58
N LEU A 87 -1.53 -0.26 13.86
CA LEU A 87 -1.72 -0.11 12.43
C LEU A 87 -2.53 1.16 12.10
N SER A 88 -3.60 1.42 12.87
CA SER A 88 -4.39 2.65 12.74
C SER A 88 -3.59 3.90 13.11
N ARG A 89 -2.72 3.84 14.12
CA ARG A 89 -1.80 4.94 14.44
C ARG A 89 -0.75 5.16 13.33
N ALA A 90 -0.14 4.09 12.82
CA ALA A 90 0.83 4.18 11.74
C ALA A 90 0.19 4.74 10.47
N TRP A 91 -1.05 4.32 10.18
CA TRP A 91 -1.88 4.88 9.11
C TRP A 91 -2.09 6.39 9.28
N SER A 92 -2.69 6.82 10.39
CA SER A 92 -3.01 8.23 10.61
C SER A 92 -1.75 9.11 10.62
N SER A 93 -0.66 8.63 11.22
CA SER A 93 0.63 9.32 11.25
C SER A 93 1.24 9.45 9.85
N GLY A 94 1.21 8.39 9.05
CA GLY A 94 1.69 8.43 7.66
C GLY A 94 0.84 9.33 6.77
N TYR A 95 -0.49 9.26 6.93
CA TYR A 95 -1.44 10.13 6.24
C TYR A 95 -1.18 11.61 6.55
N GLU A 96 -1.09 11.97 7.83
CA GLU A 96 -0.85 13.35 8.25
C GLU A 96 0.49 13.89 7.69
N ARG A 97 1.55 13.08 7.76
CA ARG A 97 2.88 13.47 7.24
C ARG A 97 2.90 13.61 5.72
N LEU A 98 2.18 12.75 5.00
CA LEU A 98 2.14 12.75 3.55
C LEU A 98 1.20 13.82 2.97
N CYS A 99 0.02 13.97 3.56
CA CYS A 99 -1.09 14.80 3.06
C CYS A 99 -1.26 16.12 3.80
N GLY A 100 -0.93 16.19 5.10
CA GLY A 100 -1.20 17.34 5.98
C GLY A 100 -0.12 18.42 6.01
N SER A 101 1.10 18.14 5.52
CA SER A 101 2.16 19.14 5.58
C SER A 101 2.02 20.25 4.54
N THR A 102 1.82 21.48 5.01
CA THR A 102 1.76 22.71 4.19
C THR A 102 2.90 23.70 4.44
N GLY A 103 3.80 23.42 5.40
CA GLY A 103 4.91 24.31 5.79
C GLY A 103 6.30 23.90 5.28
N TYR A 104 7.31 24.71 5.62
CA TYR A 104 8.72 24.40 5.38
C TYR A 104 9.10 23.07 6.05
N GLN A 105 9.72 22.18 5.27
CA GLN A 105 10.18 20.88 5.75
C GLN A 105 11.70 20.83 5.77
N SER A 106 12.26 20.30 6.86
CA SER A 106 13.68 19.90 6.92
C SER A 106 13.99 18.81 5.89
N GLY A 107 15.27 18.65 5.53
CA GLY A 107 15.69 17.59 4.60
C GLY A 107 15.27 16.18 5.06
N ARG A 108 15.35 15.90 6.36
CA ARG A 108 14.91 14.63 6.96
C ARG A 108 13.41 14.40 6.83
N GLN A 109 12.60 15.44 7.00
CA GLN A 109 11.14 15.35 6.81
C GLN A 109 10.78 15.12 5.35
N ARG A 110 11.49 15.77 4.41
CA ARG A 110 11.31 15.54 2.97
C ARG A 110 11.64 14.11 2.58
N GLN A 111 12.77 13.58 3.06
CA GLN A 111 13.15 12.19 2.80
C GLN A 111 12.12 11.22 3.36
N HIS A 112 11.72 11.38 4.63
CA HIS A 112 10.73 10.49 5.22
C HIS A 112 9.38 10.54 4.50
N ARG A 113 8.99 11.73 3.99
CA ARG A 113 7.79 11.88 3.16
C ARG A 113 7.93 11.15 1.82
N ALA A 114 9.12 11.15 1.22
CA ALA A 114 9.40 10.36 0.03
C ALA A 114 9.30 8.85 0.34
N ASP A 115 9.88 8.38 1.45
CA ASP A 115 9.78 6.97 1.86
C ASP A 115 8.31 6.53 2.06
N LEU A 116 7.48 7.39 2.66
CA LEU A 116 6.03 7.15 2.80
C LEU A 116 5.31 7.14 1.44
N ALA A 117 5.71 8.01 0.52
CA ALA A 117 5.14 8.06 -0.82
C ALA A 117 5.51 6.81 -1.64
N GLU A 118 6.76 6.35 -1.53
CA GLU A 118 7.21 5.09 -2.14
C GLU A 118 6.46 3.89 -1.57
N ALA A 119 6.33 3.81 -0.24
CA ALA A 119 5.56 2.77 0.44
C ALA A 119 4.10 2.72 -0.04
N ALA A 120 3.43 3.88 -0.16
CA ALA A 120 2.06 3.96 -0.66
C ALA A 120 1.94 3.39 -2.08
N TRP A 121 2.82 3.81 -2.98
CA TRP A 121 2.79 3.37 -4.37
C TRP A 121 3.20 1.91 -4.55
N ARG A 122 4.20 1.44 -3.80
CA ARG A 122 4.59 0.03 -3.77
C ARG A 122 3.41 -0.85 -3.40
N ALA A 123 2.77 -0.56 -2.27
CA ALA A 123 1.60 -1.31 -1.82
C ALA A 123 0.47 -1.34 -2.87
N ALA A 124 0.17 -0.18 -3.47
CA ALA A 124 -0.85 -0.04 -4.49
C ALA A 124 -0.56 -0.85 -5.77
N VAL A 125 0.67 -0.78 -6.27
CA VAL A 125 1.07 -1.50 -7.48
C VAL A 125 1.09 -3.01 -7.24
N LEU A 126 1.61 -3.45 -6.09
CA LEU A 126 1.64 -4.86 -5.70
C LEU A 126 0.24 -5.45 -5.59
N CYS A 127 -0.70 -4.77 -4.93
CA CYS A 127 -2.07 -5.27 -4.76
C CYS A 127 -2.92 -5.20 -6.04
N GLY A 128 -2.81 -4.11 -6.80
CA GLY A 128 -3.85 -3.75 -7.77
C GLY A 128 -3.38 -3.02 -9.01
N GLY A 129 -2.06 -2.87 -9.23
CA GLY A 129 -1.52 -2.28 -10.45
C GLY A 129 -1.86 -3.13 -11.67
N THR A 130 -2.99 -2.86 -12.32
CA THR A 130 -3.45 -3.61 -13.48
C THR A 130 -2.91 -2.99 -14.76
N ARG A 131 -2.36 -3.83 -15.64
CA ARG A 131 -2.15 -3.47 -17.04
C ARG A 131 -3.46 -3.72 -17.78
N ARG A 132 -3.99 -2.72 -18.48
CA ARG A 132 -4.57 -3.02 -19.79
C ARG A 132 -3.37 -3.13 -20.75
N ARG A 133 -3.31 -4.16 -21.60
CA ARG A 133 -2.24 -4.34 -22.61
C ARG A 133 -2.04 -3.01 -23.37
N GLY A 134 -0.85 -2.41 -23.29
CA GLY A 134 -0.51 -1.11 -23.93
C GLY A 134 -1.06 0.16 -23.26
N GLY A 135 -1.75 0.02 -22.12
CA GLY A 135 -2.30 1.13 -21.34
C GLY A 135 -1.35 1.60 -20.23
N PRO A 136 -1.54 2.84 -19.73
CA PRO A 136 -0.80 3.34 -18.57
C PRO A 136 -1.00 2.46 -17.34
N LEU A 137 -0.06 2.53 -16.38
CA LEU A 137 -0.22 1.89 -15.08
C LEU A 137 -1.47 2.44 -14.38
N ALA A 138 -2.43 1.57 -14.06
CA ALA A 138 -3.67 1.95 -13.38
C ALA A 138 -3.87 1.11 -12.12
N VAL A 139 -4.10 1.79 -11.00
CA VAL A 139 -4.43 1.18 -9.70
C VAL A 139 -5.89 1.50 -9.38
N ARG A 140 -6.67 0.47 -9.05
CA ARG A 140 -8.02 0.66 -8.51
C ARG A 140 -7.96 0.79 -7.00
N VAL A 141 -8.70 1.75 -6.46
CA VAL A 141 -8.80 1.99 -5.01
C VAL A 141 -10.26 1.98 -4.56
N SER A 142 -10.49 1.59 -3.29
CA SER A 142 -11.83 1.34 -2.72
C SER A 142 -12.57 2.62 -2.40
N ASP A 143 -11.83 3.69 -2.11
CA ASP A 143 -12.36 4.92 -1.56
C ASP A 143 -11.53 6.13 -2.04
N ALA A 144 -12.11 7.32 -1.84
CA ALA A 144 -11.53 8.58 -2.28
C ALA A 144 -10.24 8.93 -1.53
N ASP A 145 -10.12 8.55 -0.25
CA ASP A 145 -8.97 8.87 0.58
C ASP A 145 -7.72 8.15 0.09
N LEU A 146 -7.82 6.86 -0.24
CA LEU A 146 -6.75 6.13 -0.91
C LEU A 146 -6.36 6.77 -2.25
N GLY A 147 -7.35 7.21 -3.03
CA GLY A 147 -7.10 7.93 -4.27
C GLY A 147 -6.29 9.22 -4.04
N LEU A 148 -6.68 10.01 -3.05
CA LEU A 148 -6.00 11.25 -2.69
C LEU A 148 -4.57 11.00 -2.19
N ILE A 149 -4.37 9.99 -1.35
CA ILE A 149 -3.05 9.56 -0.85
C ILE A 149 -2.14 9.24 -2.01
N LEU A 150 -2.59 8.43 -2.98
CA LEU A 150 -1.78 8.06 -4.13
C LEU A 150 -1.45 9.26 -5.02
N VAL A 151 -2.41 10.16 -5.26
CA VAL A 151 -2.15 11.41 -5.99
C VAL A 151 -1.11 12.27 -5.28
N ARG A 152 -1.20 12.39 -3.94
CA ARG A 152 -0.25 13.17 -3.14
C ARG A 152 1.14 12.50 -3.10
N ALA A 153 1.18 11.19 -2.92
CA ALA A 153 2.41 10.40 -3.00
C ALA A 153 3.09 10.56 -4.36
N ALA A 154 2.33 10.51 -5.45
CA ALA A 154 2.90 10.64 -6.78
C ALA A 154 3.52 12.03 -7.01
N ARG A 155 2.89 13.09 -6.49
CA ARG A 155 3.46 14.44 -6.50
C ARG A 155 4.77 14.55 -5.71
N VAL A 156 4.90 13.84 -4.59
CA VAL A 156 6.15 13.80 -3.81
C VAL A 156 7.26 13.13 -4.61
N LEU A 157 6.92 12.13 -5.43
CA LEU A 157 7.84 11.37 -6.28
C LEU A 157 8.05 11.98 -7.67
N ASP A 158 7.51 13.18 -7.93
CA ASP A 158 7.50 13.82 -9.26
C ASP A 158 6.97 12.92 -10.39
N ALA A 159 6.02 12.04 -10.05
CA ALA A 159 5.38 11.11 -10.96
C ALA A 159 3.93 11.59 -11.24
N PRO A 160 3.65 12.30 -12.35
CA PRO A 160 2.30 12.78 -12.65
C PRO A 160 1.30 11.62 -12.81
N VAL A 161 0.18 11.73 -12.09
CA VAL A 161 -0.95 10.78 -12.15
C VAL A 161 -2.28 11.52 -12.23
N SER A 162 -3.30 10.84 -12.75
CA SER A 162 -4.68 11.33 -12.80
C SER A 162 -5.60 10.43 -11.97
N LEU A 163 -6.54 11.04 -11.25
CA LEU A 163 -7.58 10.33 -10.50
C LEU A 163 -8.87 10.37 -11.32
N ARG A 164 -9.43 9.20 -11.62
CA ARG A 164 -10.73 9.04 -12.25
C ARG A 164 -11.70 8.39 -11.26
N SER A 165 -12.90 8.95 -11.14
CA SER A 165 -14.02 8.32 -10.44
C SER A 165 -15.05 7.83 -11.45
N ARG A 166 -15.47 6.58 -11.35
CA ARG A 166 -16.53 5.99 -12.19
C ARG A 166 -17.37 5.03 -11.36
N ALA A 167 -18.66 5.34 -11.24
CA ALA A 167 -19.65 4.50 -10.54
C ALA A 167 -19.22 4.07 -9.12
N GLY A 168 -18.72 5.04 -8.32
CA GLY A 168 -18.26 4.78 -6.95
C GLY A 168 -16.94 4.04 -6.83
N ARG A 169 -16.24 3.77 -7.94
CA ARG A 169 -14.88 3.23 -7.96
C ARG A 169 -13.88 4.30 -8.38
N TYR A 170 -12.74 4.29 -7.72
CA TYR A 170 -11.66 5.24 -7.97
C TYR A 170 -10.52 4.52 -8.67
N THR A 171 -9.96 5.13 -9.70
CA THR A 171 -8.79 4.62 -10.43
C THR A 171 -7.75 5.72 -10.52
N VAL A 172 -6.54 5.42 -10.07
CA VAL A 172 -5.38 6.31 -10.21
C VAL A 172 -4.53 5.79 -11.37
N GLU A 173 -4.37 6.61 -12.41
CA GLU A 173 -3.67 6.27 -13.64
C GLU A 173 -2.40 7.13 -13.75
N ALA A 174 -1.25 6.47 -13.90
CA ALA A 174 0.00 7.16 -14.19
C ALA A 174 -0.01 7.73 -15.61
N THR A 175 0.56 8.91 -15.79
CA THR A 175 0.84 9.40 -17.14
C THR A 175 1.88 8.50 -17.80
N LYS A 176 1.74 8.22 -19.09
CA LYS A 176 2.72 7.42 -19.84
C LYS A 176 4.11 8.09 -19.79
N GLY A 177 5.16 7.27 -19.83
CA GLY A 177 6.55 7.75 -19.85
C GLY A 177 7.30 7.49 -18.55
N SER A 178 8.11 8.45 -18.10
CA SER A 178 8.99 8.31 -16.92
C SER A 178 8.22 7.98 -15.64
N ALA A 179 7.07 8.63 -15.42
CA ALA A 179 6.21 8.39 -14.25
C ALA A 179 5.79 6.92 -14.12
N GLU A 180 5.41 6.30 -15.24
CA GLU A 180 5.04 4.89 -15.29
C GLU A 180 6.23 3.97 -14.96
N VAL A 181 7.44 4.31 -15.40
CA VAL A 181 8.66 3.55 -15.12
C VAL A 181 9.03 3.66 -13.64
N THR A 182 9.06 4.87 -13.09
CA THR A 182 9.38 5.13 -11.68
C THR A 182 8.44 4.35 -10.76
N LEU A 183 7.13 4.49 -10.97
CA LEU A 183 6.14 3.80 -10.13
C LEU A 183 6.18 2.28 -10.27
N ARG A 184 6.66 1.75 -11.39
CA ARG A 184 6.87 0.30 -11.56
C ARG A 184 8.10 -0.21 -10.83
N GLN A 185 9.18 0.55 -10.84
CA GLN A 185 10.40 0.16 -10.13
C GLN A 185 10.15 0.01 -8.63
N LEU A 186 9.22 0.78 -8.07
CA LEU A 186 8.80 0.65 -6.66
C LEU A 186 8.23 -0.72 -6.30
N ALA A 187 7.64 -1.45 -7.26
CA ALA A 187 7.15 -2.81 -7.01
C ALA A 187 8.26 -3.88 -7.07
N ALA A 188 9.45 -3.53 -7.58
CA ALA A 188 10.61 -4.40 -7.66
C ALA A 188 11.60 -4.19 -6.49
N SER A 189 11.45 -3.10 -5.72
CA SER A 189 12.18 -2.79 -4.48
C SER A 189 11.47 -3.32 -3.25
#